data_AF-A0A935R7T9-F1
#
_entry.id   AF-A0A935R7T9-F1
#
_cell.length_a   1.000
_cell.length_b   1.000
_cell.length_c   1.000
_cell.angle_alpha   90.00
_cell.angle_beta   90.00
_cell.angle_gamma   90.00
#
_symmetry.space_group_name_H-M   'P 1'
#
loop_
_entity.id
_entity.type
_entity.pdbx_description
1 polymer ?
#
loop_
_entity_poly.entity_id
_entity_poly.type
_entity_poly.pdbx_seq_one_letter_code
_entity_poly.pdbx_strand_id
1 'polypeptide(L)'
;MRTRGPDDNGIFVGVDDGIGLVHRRLSIIDLSPAGHQPMVSACGRFVVVFNGEIYNHLELRENWQAGLAWPFGYRNPAGRVRVLGR
;
A
#
# COMPACT_ATOMS: atom_id res chain seq x y z
N MET A 1 -9.00 -18.24 6.33
CA MET A 1 -7.77 -17.48 6.01
C MET A 1 -6.60 -17.69 6.97
N ARG A 2 -6.80 -18.17 8.21
CA ARG A 2 -5.70 -18.33 9.19
C ARG A 2 -4.49 -19.11 8.66
N THR A 3 -4.71 -20.14 7.85
CA THR A 3 -3.64 -20.95 7.24
C THR A 3 -2.81 -20.21 6.18
N ARG A 4 -3.36 -19.17 5.54
CA ARG A 4 -2.66 -18.39 4.49
C ARG A 4 -1.79 -17.27 5.06
N GLY A 5 -1.90 -16.98 6.34
CA GLY A 5 -1.17 -15.92 7.00
C GLY A 5 -1.18 -16.17 8.50
N PRO A 6 -0.35 -17.10 8.99
CA PRO A 6 -0.33 -17.49 10.38
C PRO A 6 0.30 -16.44 11.30
N ASP A 7 1.18 -15.58 10.77
CA ASP A 7 2.11 -14.77 11.58
C ASP A 7 1.47 -13.53 12.20
N ASP A 8 0.54 -12.88 11.50
CA ASP A 8 -0.08 -11.65 11.98
C ASP A 8 -1.49 -11.44 11.40
N ASN A 9 -2.28 -10.55 12.03
CA ASN A 9 -3.61 -10.17 11.59
C ASN A 9 -3.96 -8.73 11.94
N GLY A 10 -4.74 -8.09 11.07
CA GLY A 10 -5.28 -6.76 11.34
C GLY A 10 -6.70 -6.60 10.81
N ILE A 11 -7.40 -5.65 11.43
CA ILE A 11 -8.77 -5.26 11.11
C ILE A 11 -8.81 -3.72 11.17
N PHE A 12 -9.37 -3.11 10.12
CA PHE A 12 -9.73 -1.71 10.09
C PHE A 12 -11.24 -1.61 9.89
N VAL A 13 -11.89 -0.73 10.64
CA VAL A 13 -13.33 -0.45 10.53
C VAL A 13 -13.51 1.06 10.37
N GLY A 14 -13.98 1.49 9.20
CA GLY A 14 -14.41 2.87 8.95
C GLY A 14 -15.87 3.01 9.36
N VAL A 15 -16.11 3.41 10.60
CA VAL A 15 -17.45 3.45 11.21
C VAL A 15 -18.39 4.39 10.46
N ASP A 16 -17.89 5.54 10.04
CA ASP A 16 -18.68 6.55 9.31
C ASP A 16 -18.98 6.13 7.86
N ASP A 17 -18.11 5.29 7.27
CA ASP A 17 -18.21 4.84 5.88
C ASP A 17 -18.90 3.47 5.72
N GLY A 18 -19.15 2.77 6.84
CA GLY A 18 -19.71 1.41 6.83
C GLY A 18 -18.79 0.36 6.19
N ILE A 19 -17.46 0.60 6.18
CA ILE A 19 -16.48 -0.27 5.51
C ILE A 19 -15.57 -1.01 6.51
N GLY A 20 -15.20 -2.25 6.18
CA GLY A 20 -14.22 -3.04 6.94
C GLY A 20 -13.16 -3.64 6.04
N LEU A 21 -11.88 -3.55 6.44
CA LEU A 21 -10.75 -4.19 5.79
C LEU A 21 -10.07 -5.15 6.76
N VAL A 22 -9.78 -6.37 6.32
CA VAL A 22 -9.16 -7.40 7.16
C VAL A 22 -8.01 -8.08 6.43
N HIS A 23 -6.96 -8.44 7.17
CA HIS A 23 -5.80 -9.13 6.60
C HIS A 23 -5.25 -10.22 7.52
N ARG A 24 -4.75 -11.29 6.90
CA ARG A 24 -3.95 -12.35 7.55
C ARG A 24 -2.61 -12.38 6.84
N ARG A 25 -1.52 -12.22 7.59
CA ARG A 25 -0.18 -12.03 7.04
C ARG A 25 0.65 -13.31 7.12
N LEU A 26 1.27 -13.66 6.00
CA LEU A 26 2.44 -14.53 5.95
C LEU A 26 3.65 -13.62 5.73
N SER A 27 4.63 -13.67 6.62
CA SER A 27 5.77 -12.77 6.65
C SER A 27 6.90 -13.41 5.86
N ILE A 28 7.15 -12.89 4.65
CA ILE A 28 8.20 -13.40 3.74
C ILE A 28 9.30 -12.34 3.61
N ILE A 29 8.93 -11.14 3.15
CA ILE A 29 9.81 -9.98 3.04
C ILE A 29 9.47 -8.98 4.15
N ASP A 30 10.50 -8.43 4.80
CA ASP A 30 10.43 -7.56 5.98
C ASP A 30 9.66 -8.22 7.14
N LEU A 31 10.37 -9.00 7.97
CA LEU A 31 9.76 -9.73 9.09
C LEU A 31 9.39 -8.83 10.27
N SER A 32 9.64 -7.52 10.18
CA SER A 32 9.37 -6.59 11.27
C SER A 32 7.86 -6.28 11.41
N PRO A 33 7.45 -5.69 12.55
CA PRO A 33 6.08 -5.20 12.72
C PRO A 33 5.67 -4.11 11.72
N ALA A 34 6.62 -3.48 11.02
CA ALA A 34 6.30 -2.46 10.01
C ALA A 34 5.51 -3.02 8.83
N GLY A 35 5.57 -4.34 8.59
CA GLY A 35 4.78 -5.04 7.58
C GLY A 35 3.33 -5.34 7.97
N HIS A 36 2.85 -4.87 9.14
CA HIS A 36 1.46 -5.06 9.59
C HIS A 36 0.45 -4.46 8.60
N GLN A 37 -0.69 -5.12 8.43
CA GLN A 37 -1.78 -4.66 7.58
C GLN A 37 -3.14 -4.87 8.25
N PRO A 38 -4.15 -4.00 8.03
CA PRO A 38 -4.19 -2.89 7.05
C PRO A 38 -3.22 -1.73 7.34
N MET A 39 -2.64 -1.14 6.28
CA MET A 39 -1.71 0.00 6.39
C MET A 39 -2.45 1.31 6.22
N VAL A 40 -2.30 2.22 7.18
CA VAL A 40 -2.83 3.59 7.12
C VAL A 40 -1.75 4.54 6.64
N SER A 41 -2.03 5.32 5.61
CA SER A 41 -1.13 6.37 5.13
C SER A 41 -0.86 7.43 6.20
N ALA A 42 0.30 8.10 6.14
CA ALA A 42 0.66 9.15 7.09
C ALA A 42 -0.34 10.33 7.16
N CYS A 43 -1.10 10.57 6.08
CA CYS A 43 -2.13 11.61 6.05
C CYS A 43 -3.53 11.12 6.48
N GLY A 44 -3.66 9.86 6.92
CA GLY A 44 -4.91 9.24 7.37
C GLY A 44 -5.96 8.98 6.28
N ARG A 45 -5.76 9.50 5.06
CA ARG A 45 -6.77 9.46 3.97
C ARG A 45 -6.90 8.11 3.29
N PHE A 46 -5.82 7.33 3.28
CA PHE A 46 -5.78 6.04 2.59
C PHE A 46 -5.50 4.91 3.56
N VAL A 47 -6.24 3.82 3.39
CA VAL A 47 -6.01 2.54 4.07
C VAL A 47 -5.89 1.45 3.00
N VAL A 48 -4.87 0.60 3.11
CA VAL A 48 -4.57 -0.43 2.11
C VAL A 48 -4.46 -1.81 2.77
N VAL A 49 -5.04 -2.80 2.08
CA VAL A 49 -4.75 -4.23 2.26
C VAL A 49 -4.22 -4.79 0.95
N PHE A 50 -3.20 -5.64 1.01
CA PHE A 50 -2.52 -6.19 -0.15
C PHE A 50 -2.04 -7.61 0.14
N ASN A 51 -2.40 -8.55 -0.75
CA ASN A 51 -1.93 -9.93 -0.74
C ASN A 51 -1.12 -10.20 -2.00
N GLY A 52 0.19 -10.26 -1.88
CA GLY A 52 1.11 -10.47 -2.99
C GLY A 52 2.49 -9.89 -2.71
N GLU A 53 3.31 -9.82 -3.75
CA GLU A 53 4.66 -9.26 -3.71
C GLU A 53 4.83 -8.23 -4.82
N ILE A 54 5.46 -7.10 -4.50
CA ILE A 54 5.84 -6.08 -5.47
C ILE A 54 7.33 -6.27 -5.76
N TYR A 55 7.65 -7.05 -6.78
CA TYR A 55 9.03 -7.46 -7.05
C TYR A 55 10.00 -6.29 -7.32
N ASN A 56 9.51 -5.19 -7.90
CA ASN A 56 10.30 -4.00 -8.17
C ASN A 56 10.16 -2.90 -7.09
N HIS A 57 9.79 -3.24 -5.85
CA HIS A 57 9.54 -2.25 -4.79
C HIS A 57 10.74 -1.34 -4.47
N LEU A 58 11.97 -1.81 -4.68
CA LEU A 58 13.18 -1.00 -4.48
C LEU A 58 13.29 0.12 -5.53
N GLU A 59 13.17 -0.23 -6.81
CA GLU A 59 13.15 0.72 -7.92
C GLU A 59 12.02 1.74 -7.75
N LEU A 60 10.83 1.27 -7.37
CA LEU A 60 9.69 2.16 -7.14
C LEU A 60 9.94 3.15 -5.98
N ARG A 61 10.62 2.70 -4.92
CA ARG A 61 10.99 3.56 -3.80
C ARG A 61 12.03 4.60 -4.21
N GLU A 62 13.03 4.22 -5.00
CA GLU A 62 14.04 5.14 -5.54
C GLU A 62 13.40 6.18 -6.45
N ASN A 63 12.52 5.76 -7.36
CA ASN A 63 11.77 6.65 -8.24
C ASN A 63 10.93 7.66 -7.45
N TRP A 64 10.23 7.20 -6.39
CA TRP A 64 9.44 8.06 -5.53
C TRP A 64 10.31 9.09 -4.78
N GLN A 65 11.46 8.67 -4.24
CA GLN A 65 12.40 9.54 -3.54
C GLN A 65 13.03 10.58 -4.48
N ALA A 66 13.26 10.21 -5.73
CA ALA A 66 13.73 11.10 -6.79
C ALA A 66 12.63 12.04 -7.33
N GLY A 67 11.38 11.92 -6.87
CA GLY A 67 10.24 12.71 -7.37
C GLY A 67 9.80 12.35 -8.78
N LEU A 68 10.17 11.16 -9.27
CA LEU A 68 9.75 10.67 -10.58
C LEU A 68 8.28 10.24 -10.55
N ALA A 69 7.57 10.51 -11.64
CA ALA A 69 6.19 10.08 -11.79
C ALA A 69 6.12 8.56 -11.89
N TRP A 70 5.01 7.98 -11.40
CA TRP A 70 4.71 6.57 -11.63
C TRP A 70 4.72 6.29 -13.14
N PRO A 71 5.48 5.29 -13.63
CA PRO A 71 5.71 5.10 -15.07
C PRO A 71 4.43 4.76 -15.86
N PHE A 72 3.37 4.31 -15.18
CA PHE A 72 2.05 4.07 -15.78
C PHE A 72 1.03 5.22 -15.57
N GLY A 73 1.47 6.38 -15.09
CA GLY A 73 0.65 7.57 -14.94
C GLY A 73 -0.32 7.47 -13.76
N TYR A 74 -0.07 8.26 -12.71
CA TYR A 74 -1.08 8.55 -11.70
C TYR A 74 -1.88 9.78 -12.17
N ARG A 75 -3.12 9.58 -12.64
CA ARG A 75 -4.04 10.71 -12.87
C ARG A 75 -4.61 11.07 -11.51
N ASN A 76 -4.17 12.19 -10.92
CA ASN A 76 -4.77 12.65 -9.67
C ASN A 76 -6.27 12.97 -9.89
N PRO A 77 -7.11 12.98 -8.84
CA PRO A 77 -8.54 13.34 -8.95
C PRO A 77 -8.80 14.75 -9.50
N ALA A 78 -7.81 15.63 -9.47
CA ALA A 78 -7.84 16.99 -10.02
C ALA A 78 -7.37 17.09 -11.49
N GLY A 79 -7.20 15.96 -12.19
CA GLY A 79 -7.03 15.91 -13.65
C GLY A 79 -5.72 16.51 -14.22
N ARG A 80 -4.77 16.96 -13.41
CA ARG A 80 -3.48 17.46 -13.93
C ARG A 80 -2.47 16.34 -14.06
N VAL A 81 -2.41 15.78 -15.26
CA VAL A 81 -1.24 15.05 -15.74
C VAL A 81 -0.22 16.10 -16.19
N ARG A 82 0.90 16.26 -15.48
CA ARG A 82 2.11 16.84 -16.08
C ARG A 82 3.02 15.70 -16.47
N VAL A 83 2.91 15.28 -17.73
CA VAL A 83 4.04 14.64 -18.40
C VAL A 83 5.06 15.74 -18.62
N LEU A 84 6.12 15.79 -17.81
CA LEU A 84 7.33 16.48 -18.23
C LEU A 84 8.09 15.48 -19.09
N GLY A 85 7.97 15.68 -20.40
CA GLY A 85 8.73 14.94 -21.38
C GLY A 85 10.18 15.42 -21.41
N ARG A 86 11.07 14.43 -21.62
CA ARG A 86 12.52 14.49 -21.87
C ARG A 86 13.40 14.89 -20.68
#